data_AF-A0A5B7BFZ3-F1
#
_entry.id   AF-A0A5B7BFZ3-F1
#
_cell.length_a   1.000
_cell.length_b   1.000
_cell.length_c   1.000
_cell.angle_alpha   90.00
_cell.angle_beta   90.00
_cell.angle_gamma   90.00
#
_symmetry.space_group_name_H-M   'P 1'
#
loop_
_entity.id
_entity.type
_entity.pdbx_description
1 polymer ?
#
loop_
_entity_poly.entity_id
_entity_poly.type
_entity_poly.pdbx_seq_one_letter_code
_entity_poly.pdbx_strand_id
1 'polypeptide(L)'
;LYYKAVHFYLEEHPDLINDLLNVLALRVDHTRVVDIMRKAGHLLLVKPYMVAVQSNNVAAVNEALNAIYVEEEDYDRLRESIDMHDNFDQIGLAQKIEKHELLEMRRVAAYIYKKAGRWKQSIALSKKDNLYKDAMETCSQSGDRELAEELLVYFIEQGKKECFASCLFICYDLIRPDVALELAWMNSMIDFSFPYLLQFIREYMGKVDELIKDKLEALSEVKAKEKEEKDVIAQQNMYAQLLPLALPAPPMPGMGGAGMGGGFAPPPMGGMGMPPMPPFGMPPMGSY
;
A
#
# COMPACT_ATOMS: atom_id res chain seq x y z
N LEU A 1 -27.05 -10.50 -43.22
CA LEU A 1 -26.22 -11.13 -44.27
C LEU A 1 -24.94 -11.72 -43.70
N TYR A 2 -24.09 -10.94 -43.01
CA TYR A 2 -22.82 -11.42 -42.45
C TYR A 2 -22.92 -12.70 -41.60
N TYR A 3 -23.83 -12.77 -40.62
CA TYR A 3 -23.98 -13.98 -39.80
C TYR A 3 -24.46 -15.22 -40.59
N LYS A 4 -25.26 -15.04 -41.65
CA LYS A 4 -25.65 -16.15 -42.53
C LYS A 4 -24.46 -16.63 -43.38
N ALA A 5 -23.61 -15.71 -43.83
CA ALA A 5 -22.37 -16.05 -44.51
C ALA A 5 -21.40 -16.79 -43.58
N VAL A 6 -21.27 -16.35 -42.31
CA VAL A 6 -20.44 -17.06 -41.32
C VAL A 6 -20.94 -18.49 -41.11
N HIS A 7 -22.25 -18.72 -41.00
CA HIS A 7 -22.81 -20.09 -40.93
C HIS A 7 -22.49 -20.92 -42.18
N PHE A 8 -22.70 -20.37 -43.38
CA PHE A 8 -22.42 -21.06 -44.64
C PHE A 8 -20.94 -21.44 -44.78
N TYR A 9 -20.02 -20.51 -44.46
CA TYR A 9 -18.58 -20.77 -44.51
C TYR A 9 -18.14 -21.77 -43.44
N LEU A 10 -18.77 -21.78 -42.27
CA LEU A 10 -18.48 -22.77 -41.24
C LEU A 10 -18.88 -24.19 -41.66
N GLU A 11 -19.97 -24.34 -42.42
CA GLU A 11 -20.46 -25.64 -42.89
C GLU A 11 -19.72 -26.15 -44.14
N GLU A 12 -19.39 -25.27 -45.09
CA GLU A 12 -18.84 -25.67 -46.40
C GLU A 12 -17.30 -25.50 -46.51
N HIS A 13 -16.71 -24.49 -45.86
CA HIS A 13 -15.29 -24.15 -45.99
C HIS A 13 -14.67 -23.65 -44.68
N PRO A 14 -14.41 -24.55 -43.72
CA PRO A 14 -13.83 -24.19 -42.42
C PRO A 14 -12.46 -23.51 -42.55
N ASP A 15 -11.65 -23.84 -43.55
CA ASP A 15 -10.29 -23.30 -43.70
C ASP A 15 -10.27 -21.78 -44.00
N LEU A 16 -11.29 -21.26 -44.70
CA LEU A 16 -11.36 -19.86 -45.15
C LEU A 16 -12.04 -18.93 -44.14
N ILE A 17 -12.53 -19.47 -43.03
CA ILE A 17 -13.34 -18.70 -42.09
C ILE A 17 -12.53 -17.63 -41.36
N ASN A 18 -11.26 -17.91 -41.07
CA ASN A 18 -10.38 -16.96 -40.40
C ASN A 18 -10.15 -15.70 -41.23
N ASP A 19 -9.92 -15.86 -42.54
CA ASP A 19 -9.71 -14.74 -43.45
C ASP A 19 -10.98 -13.89 -43.61
N LEU A 20 -12.14 -14.55 -43.75
CA LEU A 20 -13.43 -13.88 -43.82
C LEU A 20 -13.71 -13.08 -42.54
N LEU A 21 -13.49 -13.69 -41.37
CA LEU A 21 -13.72 -13.05 -40.08
C LEU A 21 -12.77 -11.86 -39.85
N ASN A 22 -11.51 -11.96 -40.28
CA ASN A 22 -10.55 -10.85 -40.21
C ASN A 22 -11.01 -9.62 -41.01
N VAL A 23 -11.51 -9.81 -42.24
CA VAL A 23 -12.05 -8.70 -43.05
C VAL A 23 -13.32 -8.11 -42.44
N LEU A 24 -14.15 -8.97 -41.82
CA LEU A 24 -15.41 -8.57 -41.21
C LEU A 24 -15.26 -8.03 -39.78
N ALA A 25 -14.05 -8.04 -39.20
CA ALA A 25 -13.80 -7.71 -37.80
C ALA A 25 -14.36 -6.34 -37.39
N LEU A 26 -14.24 -5.32 -38.26
CA LEU A 26 -14.70 -3.96 -37.95
C LEU A 26 -16.22 -3.76 -38.00
N ARG A 27 -16.98 -4.74 -38.51
CA ARG A 27 -18.43 -4.59 -38.80
C ARG A 27 -19.31 -5.63 -38.13
N VAL A 28 -18.71 -6.58 -37.43
CA VAL A 28 -19.41 -7.72 -36.83
C VAL A 28 -19.31 -7.66 -35.32
N ASP A 29 -20.38 -8.06 -34.64
CA ASP A 29 -20.37 -8.25 -33.19
C ASP A 29 -19.64 -9.55 -32.84
N HIS A 30 -18.46 -9.41 -32.24
CA HIS A 30 -17.58 -10.51 -31.87
C HIS A 30 -18.25 -11.48 -30.88
N THR A 31 -19.10 -10.97 -29.99
CA THR A 31 -19.84 -11.79 -29.00
C THR A 31 -20.71 -12.82 -29.72
N ARG A 32 -21.46 -12.35 -30.72
CA ARG A 32 -22.37 -13.20 -31.49
C ARG A 32 -21.63 -14.20 -32.37
N VAL A 33 -20.46 -13.85 -32.89
CA VAL A 33 -19.62 -14.79 -33.64
C VAL A 33 -19.12 -15.90 -32.72
N VAL A 34 -18.59 -15.55 -31.54
CA VAL A 34 -18.12 -16.54 -30.56
C VAL A 34 -19.26 -17.47 -30.12
N ASP A 35 -20.48 -16.97 -29.92
CA ASP A 35 -21.63 -17.81 -29.57
C ASP A 35 -22.00 -18.80 -30.68
N ILE A 36 -21.92 -18.38 -31.95
CA ILE A 36 -22.16 -19.25 -33.10
C ILE A 36 -21.09 -20.36 -33.14
N MET A 37 -19.82 -20.00 -32.95
CA MET A 37 -18.71 -20.94 -32.95
C MET A 37 -18.75 -21.90 -31.76
N ARG A 38 -19.16 -21.40 -30.58
CA ARG A 38 -19.37 -22.21 -29.36
C ARG A 38 -20.47 -23.24 -29.57
N LYS A 39 -21.57 -22.88 -30.23
CA LYS A 39 -22.66 -23.82 -30.58
C LYS A 39 -22.25 -24.86 -31.62
N ALA A 40 -21.36 -24.50 -32.54
CA ALA A 40 -20.85 -25.40 -33.56
C ALA A 40 -19.73 -26.33 -33.05
N GLY A 41 -19.15 -26.06 -31.88
CA GLY A 41 -18.06 -26.85 -31.32
C GLY A 41 -16.70 -26.66 -32.01
N HIS A 42 -16.58 -25.70 -32.94
CA HIS A 42 -15.36 -25.42 -33.71
C HIS A 42 -14.60 -24.20 -33.18
N LEU A 43 -14.50 -24.07 -31.85
CA LEU A 43 -13.84 -22.94 -31.20
C LEU A 43 -12.34 -22.86 -31.53
N LEU A 44 -11.65 -23.99 -31.61
CA LEU A 44 -10.21 -24.07 -31.91
C LEU A 44 -9.85 -23.49 -33.29
N LEU A 45 -10.73 -23.66 -34.27
CA LEU A 45 -10.53 -23.19 -35.64
C LEU A 45 -10.40 -21.67 -35.72
N VAL A 46 -11.07 -20.96 -34.82
CA VAL A 46 -11.23 -19.49 -34.82
C VAL A 46 -10.20 -18.81 -33.91
N LYS A 47 -9.29 -19.57 -33.30
CA LYS A 47 -8.23 -19.07 -32.42
C LYS A 47 -7.41 -17.92 -33.04
N PRO A 48 -6.91 -17.99 -34.29
CA PRO A 48 -6.13 -16.87 -34.88
C PRO A 48 -6.94 -15.57 -34.98
N TYR A 49 -8.23 -15.68 -35.32
CA TYR A 49 -9.14 -14.53 -35.36
C TYR A 49 -9.38 -13.95 -33.96
N MET A 50 -9.60 -14.82 -32.95
CA MET A 50 -9.83 -14.36 -31.57
C MET A 50 -8.62 -13.63 -30.99
N VAL A 51 -7.40 -14.08 -31.29
CA VAL A 51 -6.17 -13.39 -30.90
C VAL A 51 -6.09 -12.00 -31.56
N ALA A 52 -6.43 -11.87 -32.85
CA ALA A 52 -6.43 -10.58 -33.53
C ALA A 52 -7.46 -9.60 -32.94
N VAL A 53 -8.63 -10.12 -32.53
CA VAL A 53 -9.75 -9.36 -31.96
C VAL A 53 -9.56 -9.09 -30.46
N GLN A 54 -8.59 -9.71 -29.81
CA GLN A 54 -8.38 -9.62 -28.37
C GLN A 54 -8.16 -8.18 -27.87
N SER A 55 -7.57 -7.33 -28.72
CA SER A 55 -7.40 -5.89 -28.48
C SER A 55 -8.70 -5.13 -28.15
N ASN A 56 -9.86 -5.63 -28.59
CA ASN A 56 -11.16 -5.04 -28.27
C ASN A 56 -11.65 -5.38 -26.84
N ASN A 57 -10.93 -6.22 -26.09
CA ASN A 57 -11.20 -6.64 -24.71
C ASN A 57 -12.66 -7.06 -24.46
N VAL A 58 -13.21 -7.90 -25.35
CA VAL A 58 -14.60 -8.40 -25.25
C VAL A 58 -14.66 -9.64 -24.36
N ALA A 59 -15.51 -9.62 -23.33
CA ALA A 59 -15.62 -10.70 -22.35
C ALA A 59 -15.86 -12.09 -22.95
N ALA A 60 -16.77 -12.22 -23.92
CA ALA A 60 -17.06 -13.50 -24.56
C ALA A 60 -15.86 -14.05 -25.34
N VAL A 61 -15.07 -13.17 -25.98
CA VAL A 61 -13.85 -13.55 -26.72
C VAL A 61 -12.78 -14.00 -25.74
N ASN A 62 -12.54 -13.22 -24.68
CA ASN A 62 -11.54 -13.55 -23.66
C ASN A 62 -11.89 -14.86 -22.92
N GLU A 63 -13.15 -15.08 -22.55
CA GLU A 63 -13.59 -16.31 -21.90
C GLU A 63 -13.38 -17.53 -22.80
N ALA A 64 -13.78 -17.43 -24.07
CA ALA A 64 -13.61 -18.51 -25.02
C ALA A 64 -12.12 -18.77 -25.34
N LEU A 65 -11.30 -17.72 -25.44
CA LEU A 65 -9.87 -17.85 -25.70
C LEU A 65 -9.15 -18.48 -24.50
N ASN A 66 -9.50 -18.06 -23.28
CA ASN A 66 -8.97 -18.66 -22.06
C ASN A 66 -9.39 -20.13 -21.93
N ALA A 67 -10.61 -20.50 -22.31
CA ALA A 67 -11.03 -21.91 -22.36
C ALA A 67 -10.18 -22.73 -23.33
N ILE A 68 -9.87 -22.19 -24.52
CA ILE A 68 -8.98 -22.84 -25.49
C ILE A 68 -7.58 -23.03 -24.91
N TYR A 69 -7.00 -22.00 -24.29
CA TYR A 69 -5.67 -22.13 -23.67
C TYR A 69 -5.65 -23.14 -22.51
N VAL A 70 -6.77 -23.30 -21.80
CA VAL A 70 -6.91 -24.33 -20.77
C VAL A 70 -6.94 -25.74 -21.37
N GLU A 71 -7.62 -25.93 -22.51
CA GLU A 71 -7.65 -27.22 -23.22
C GLU A 71 -6.31 -27.57 -23.91
N GLU A 72 -5.59 -26.57 -24.41
CA GLU A 72 -4.28 -26.75 -25.07
C GLU A 72 -3.10 -26.80 -24.08
N GLU A 73 -3.35 -26.56 -22.80
CA GLU A 73 -2.33 -26.52 -21.73
C GLU A 73 -1.24 -25.44 -21.92
N ASP A 74 -1.53 -24.38 -22.69
CA ASP A 74 -0.62 -23.27 -22.96
C ASP A 74 -0.69 -22.21 -21.84
N TYR A 75 0.10 -22.40 -20.79
CA TYR A 75 0.12 -21.55 -19.61
C TYR A 75 0.76 -20.16 -19.86
N ASP A 76 1.74 -20.08 -20.78
CA ASP A 76 2.45 -18.83 -21.06
C ASP A 76 1.54 -17.84 -21.77
N ARG A 77 0.82 -18.29 -22.81
CA ARG A 77 -0.14 -17.45 -23.53
C ARG A 77 -1.35 -17.10 -22.68
N LEU A 78 -1.81 -18.02 -21.83
CA LEU A 78 -2.90 -17.74 -20.90
C LEU A 78 -2.52 -16.60 -19.95
N ARG A 79 -1.29 -16.60 -19.42
CA ARG A 79 -0.81 -15.54 -18.54
C ARG A 79 -0.72 -14.19 -19.24
N GLU A 80 -0.11 -14.14 -20.43
CA GLU A 80 -0.01 -12.91 -21.22
C GLU A 80 -1.40 -12.36 -21.58
N SER A 81 -2.32 -13.25 -21.97
CA SER A 81 -3.73 -12.94 -22.23
C SER A 81 -4.40 -12.28 -21.04
N ILE A 82 -4.26 -12.85 -19.84
CA ILE A 82 -4.84 -12.35 -18.59
C ILE A 82 -4.21 -11.02 -18.17
N ASP A 83 -2.90 -10.85 -18.37
CA ASP A 83 -2.19 -9.64 -17.98
C ASP A 83 -2.61 -8.43 -18.82
N MET A 84 -2.75 -8.64 -20.14
CA MET A 84 -3.14 -7.58 -21.08
C MET A 84 -4.65 -7.30 -21.11
N HIS A 85 -5.49 -8.32 -20.89
CA HIS A 85 -6.95 -8.22 -21.08
C HIS A 85 -7.68 -8.72 -19.83
N ASP A 86 -8.32 -7.80 -19.09
CA ASP A 86 -8.92 -8.04 -17.78
C ASP A 86 -10.44 -8.31 -17.79
N ASN A 87 -11.10 -8.10 -18.93
CA ASN A 87 -12.55 -8.26 -19.06
C ASN A 87 -12.91 -9.74 -19.28
N PHE A 88 -13.02 -10.52 -18.21
CA PHE A 88 -13.52 -11.90 -18.22
C PHE A 88 -13.96 -12.33 -16.82
N ASP A 89 -14.63 -13.48 -16.70
CA ASP A 89 -14.97 -14.06 -15.40
C ASP A 89 -13.74 -14.68 -14.72
N GLN A 90 -13.05 -13.87 -13.92
CA GLN A 90 -11.84 -14.27 -13.19
C GLN A 90 -12.12 -15.41 -12.19
N ILE A 91 -13.28 -15.40 -11.53
CA ILE A 91 -13.59 -16.38 -10.49
C ILE A 91 -13.99 -17.71 -11.12
N GLY A 92 -14.87 -17.68 -12.12
CA GLY A 92 -15.30 -18.88 -12.82
C GLY A 92 -14.15 -19.57 -13.55
N LEU A 93 -13.23 -18.80 -14.15
CA LEU A 93 -12.04 -19.34 -14.79
C LEU A 93 -11.10 -19.99 -13.76
N ALA A 94 -10.81 -19.31 -12.65
CA ALA A 94 -9.91 -19.84 -11.63
C ALA A 94 -10.42 -21.15 -11.01
N GLN A 95 -11.74 -21.29 -10.77
CA GLN A 95 -12.34 -22.52 -10.26
C GLN A 95 -12.24 -23.71 -11.24
N LYS A 96 -12.27 -23.45 -12.55
CA LYS A 96 -12.07 -24.49 -13.57
C LYS A 96 -10.61 -24.95 -13.58
N ILE A 97 -9.68 -24.01 -13.53
CA ILE A 97 -8.24 -24.28 -13.58
C ILE A 97 -7.74 -24.92 -12.28
N GLU A 98 -8.34 -24.63 -11.12
CA GLU A 98 -7.99 -25.26 -9.84
C GLU A 98 -8.05 -26.80 -9.88
N LYS A 99 -8.90 -27.38 -10.73
CA LYS A 99 -9.08 -28.83 -10.86
C LYS A 99 -8.14 -29.49 -11.87
N HIS A 100 -7.33 -28.72 -12.60
CA HIS A 100 -6.39 -29.28 -13.56
C HIS A 100 -5.26 -30.06 -12.90
N GLU A 101 -4.81 -31.13 -13.58
CA GLU A 101 -3.77 -32.02 -13.08
C GLU A 101 -2.39 -31.33 -13.06
N LEU A 102 -2.12 -30.47 -14.05
CA LEU A 102 -0.89 -29.71 -14.17
C LEU A 102 -0.71 -28.68 -13.05
N LEU A 103 0.52 -28.61 -12.52
CA LEU A 103 0.88 -27.67 -11.46
C LEU A 103 0.99 -26.24 -12.00
N GLU A 104 1.47 -26.07 -13.23
CA GLU A 104 1.61 -24.77 -13.88
C GLU A 104 0.25 -24.09 -14.07
N MET A 105 -0.78 -24.87 -14.43
CA MET A 105 -2.14 -24.37 -14.56
C MET A 105 -2.71 -23.94 -13.20
N ARG A 106 -2.55 -24.76 -12.16
CA ARG A 106 -2.96 -24.37 -10.80
C ARG A 106 -2.23 -23.13 -10.29
N ARG A 107 -0.96 -22.96 -10.67
CA ARG A 107 -0.20 -21.73 -10.40
C ARG A 107 -0.81 -20.50 -11.09
N VAL A 108 -1.26 -20.64 -12.34
CA VAL A 108 -2.01 -19.58 -13.04
C VAL A 108 -3.35 -19.30 -12.35
N ALA A 109 -4.06 -20.32 -11.84
CA ALA A 109 -5.28 -20.13 -11.06
C ALA A 109 -5.02 -19.31 -9.78
N ALA A 110 -3.95 -19.62 -9.04
CA ALA A 110 -3.53 -18.85 -7.87
C ALA A 110 -3.22 -17.39 -8.24
N TYR A 111 -2.58 -17.16 -9.39
CA TYR A 111 -2.32 -15.83 -9.94
C TYR A 111 -3.60 -15.07 -10.33
N ILE A 112 -4.60 -15.76 -10.91
CA ILE A 112 -5.91 -15.15 -11.20
C ILE A 112 -6.61 -14.73 -9.90
N TYR A 113 -6.62 -15.60 -8.87
CA TYR A 113 -7.21 -15.25 -7.58
C TYR A 113 -6.52 -14.06 -6.91
N LYS A 114 -5.19 -13.97 -7.07
CA LYS A 114 -4.37 -12.86 -6.64
C LYS A 114 -4.78 -11.56 -7.34
N LYS A 115 -4.91 -11.57 -8.66
CA LYS A 115 -5.37 -10.39 -9.45
C LYS A 115 -6.80 -9.99 -9.11
N ALA A 116 -7.66 -10.96 -8.79
CA ALA A 116 -9.04 -10.74 -8.36
C ALA A 116 -9.19 -10.26 -6.90
N GLY A 117 -8.10 -10.16 -6.12
CA GLY A 117 -8.13 -9.75 -4.71
C GLY A 117 -8.68 -10.80 -3.74
N ARG A 118 -8.82 -12.08 -4.16
CA ARG A 118 -9.23 -13.18 -3.28
C ARG A 118 -8.02 -13.90 -2.70
N TRP A 119 -7.34 -13.21 -1.78
CA TRP A 119 -6.11 -13.66 -1.13
C TRP A 119 -6.26 -15.01 -0.41
N LYS A 120 -7.35 -15.19 0.36
CA LYS A 120 -7.62 -16.43 1.12
C LYS A 120 -7.65 -17.68 0.23
N GLN A 121 -8.31 -17.58 -0.93
CA GLN A 121 -8.44 -18.70 -1.87
C GLN A 121 -7.12 -18.98 -2.59
N SER A 122 -6.39 -17.93 -2.99
CA SER A 122 -5.07 -18.06 -3.61
C SER A 122 -4.06 -18.73 -2.67
N ILE A 123 -4.05 -18.34 -1.38
CA ILE A 123 -3.18 -18.94 -0.36
C ILE A 123 -3.59 -20.38 -0.08
N ALA A 124 -4.89 -20.69 0.05
CA ALA A 124 -5.36 -22.06 0.25
C ALA A 124 -4.97 -23.00 -0.90
N LEU A 125 -5.06 -22.53 -2.14
CA LEU A 125 -4.61 -23.27 -3.32
C LEU A 125 -3.09 -23.49 -3.28
N SER A 126 -2.33 -22.45 -3.00
CA SER A 126 -0.87 -22.53 -2.89
C SER A 126 -0.40 -23.44 -1.74
N LYS A 127 -1.15 -23.48 -0.62
CA LYS A 127 -0.94 -24.42 0.50
C LYS A 127 -1.14 -25.87 0.03
N LYS A 128 -2.17 -26.15 -0.77
CA LYS A 128 -2.47 -27.48 -1.33
C LYS A 128 -1.41 -27.96 -2.31
N ASP A 129 -0.86 -27.06 -3.10
CA ASP A 129 0.13 -27.38 -4.14
C ASP A 129 1.58 -27.37 -3.61
N ASN A 130 1.78 -27.07 -2.31
CA ASN A 130 3.09 -26.90 -1.67
C ASN A 130 3.99 -25.84 -2.32
N LEU A 131 3.40 -24.87 -3.04
CA LEU A 131 4.08 -23.73 -3.63
C LEU A 131 4.21 -22.60 -2.59
N TYR A 132 5.16 -22.75 -1.66
CA TYR A 132 5.28 -21.82 -0.55
C TYR A 132 5.83 -20.44 -0.92
N LYS A 133 6.68 -20.35 -1.95
CA LYS A 133 7.22 -19.08 -2.42
C LYS A 133 6.10 -18.15 -2.91
N ASP A 134 5.24 -18.67 -3.78
CA ASP A 134 4.12 -17.93 -4.35
C ASP A 134 3.07 -17.59 -3.27
N ALA A 135 2.86 -18.49 -2.30
CA ALA A 135 2.01 -18.23 -1.14
C ALA A 135 2.53 -17.02 -0.32
N MET A 136 3.84 -16.97 -0.06
CA MET A 136 4.46 -15.87 0.69
C MET A 136 4.39 -14.54 -0.07
N GLU A 137 4.67 -14.54 -1.38
CA GLU A 137 4.55 -13.34 -2.22
C GLU A 137 3.11 -12.84 -2.27
N THR A 138 2.13 -13.75 -2.35
CA THR A 138 0.70 -13.41 -2.33
C THR A 138 0.28 -12.85 -0.98
N CYS A 139 0.80 -13.41 0.12
CA CYS A 139 0.55 -12.91 1.47
C CYS A 139 1.12 -11.50 1.67
N SER A 140 2.36 -11.25 1.23
CA SER A 140 3.00 -9.94 1.30
C SER A 140 2.20 -8.87 0.52
N GLN A 141 1.70 -9.21 -0.67
CA GLN A 141 0.89 -8.30 -1.47
C GLN A 141 -0.52 -8.06 -0.93
N SER A 142 -1.08 -9.01 -0.15
CA SER A 142 -2.40 -8.85 0.45
C SER A 142 -2.45 -7.74 1.50
N GLY A 143 -1.34 -7.47 2.20
CA GLY A 143 -1.27 -6.50 3.29
C GLY A 143 -2.00 -6.94 4.58
N ASP A 144 -2.65 -8.10 4.58
CA ASP A 144 -3.46 -8.60 5.69
C ASP A 144 -2.58 -9.30 6.74
N ARG A 145 -2.49 -8.72 7.95
CA ARG A 145 -1.69 -9.28 9.05
C ARG A 145 -2.20 -10.65 9.52
N GLU A 146 -3.52 -10.79 9.62
CA GLU A 146 -4.16 -12.06 10.05
C GLU A 146 -3.81 -13.22 9.11
N LEU A 147 -3.75 -12.97 7.79
CA LEU A 147 -3.37 -13.99 6.81
C LEU A 147 -1.90 -14.37 6.92
N ALA A 148 -1.03 -13.42 7.23
CA ALA A 148 0.39 -13.67 7.47
C ALA A 148 0.60 -14.54 8.71
N GLU A 149 -0.11 -14.26 9.81
CA GLU A 149 -0.04 -15.06 11.03
C GLU A 149 -0.59 -16.48 10.82
N GLU A 150 -1.72 -16.63 10.12
CA GLU A 150 -2.28 -17.95 9.78
C GLU A 150 -1.32 -18.76 8.89
N LEU A 151 -0.62 -18.10 7.96
CA LEU A 151 0.37 -18.73 7.11
C LEU A 151 1.62 -19.16 7.90
N LEU A 152 2.06 -18.37 8.89
CA LEU A 152 3.17 -18.75 9.79
C LEU A 152 2.81 -19.96 10.64
N VAL A 153 1.61 -20.00 11.23
CA VAL A 153 1.13 -21.15 12.00
C VAL A 153 1.13 -22.41 11.14
N TYR A 154 0.66 -22.30 9.89
CA TYR A 154 0.72 -23.41 8.93
C TYR A 154 2.16 -23.90 8.67
N PHE A 155 3.14 -23.00 8.50
CA PHE A 155 4.54 -23.41 8.29
C PHE A 155 5.16 -24.10 9.50
N ILE A 156 4.76 -23.69 10.70
CA ILE A 156 5.18 -24.30 11.96
C ILE A 156 4.62 -25.73 12.07
N GLU A 157 3.33 -25.92 11.78
CA GLU A 157 2.69 -27.24 11.78
C GLU A 157 3.31 -28.19 10.75
N GLN A 158 3.68 -27.67 9.57
CA GLN A 158 4.38 -28.42 8.53
C GLN A 158 5.86 -28.71 8.88
N GLY A 159 6.40 -28.12 9.94
CA GLY A 159 7.78 -28.34 10.40
C GLY A 159 8.87 -27.80 9.47
N LYS A 160 8.52 -26.99 8.46
CA LYS A 160 9.47 -26.45 7.47
C LYS A 160 10.11 -25.16 7.97
N LYS A 161 11.22 -25.30 8.71
CA LYS A 161 11.95 -24.19 9.35
C LYS A 161 12.46 -23.13 8.36
N GLU A 162 12.85 -23.54 7.15
CA GLU A 162 13.34 -22.64 6.09
C GLU A 162 12.22 -21.76 5.51
N CYS A 163 11.01 -22.30 5.39
CA CYS A 163 9.85 -21.56 4.93
C CYS A 163 9.41 -20.51 5.96
N PHE A 164 9.54 -20.82 7.25
CA PHE A 164 9.28 -19.87 8.32
C PHE A 164 10.21 -18.65 8.25
N ALA A 165 11.52 -18.86 8.10
CA ALA A 165 12.49 -17.77 7.95
C ALA A 165 12.22 -16.90 6.72
N SER A 166 11.90 -17.54 5.59
CA SER A 166 11.61 -16.84 4.33
C SER A 166 10.30 -16.05 4.41
N CYS A 167 9.28 -16.58 5.11
CA CYS A 167 8.02 -15.89 5.33
C CYS A 167 8.19 -14.63 6.19
N LEU A 168 9.01 -14.71 7.26
CA LEU A 168 9.36 -13.56 8.09
C LEU A 168 10.04 -12.44 7.28
N PHE A 169 10.88 -12.81 6.32
CA PHE A 169 11.58 -11.85 5.47
C PHE A 169 10.66 -11.21 4.41
N ILE A 170 9.86 -12.02 3.70
CA ILE A 170 8.98 -11.55 2.62
C ILE A 170 7.82 -10.71 3.17
N CYS A 171 7.33 -11.03 4.37
CA CYS A 171 6.22 -10.35 5.03
C CYS A 171 6.70 -9.41 6.16
N TYR A 172 7.89 -8.80 6.00
CA TYR A 172 8.55 -8.00 7.04
C TYR A 172 7.64 -6.91 7.65
N ASP A 173 6.91 -6.19 6.81
CA ASP A 173 6.05 -5.08 7.25
C ASP A 173 4.73 -5.53 7.91
N LEU A 174 4.26 -6.73 7.56
CA LEU A 174 2.97 -7.26 8.01
C LEU A 174 3.08 -7.94 9.37
N ILE A 175 4.18 -8.67 9.61
CA ILE A 175 4.32 -9.49 10.80
C ILE A 175 4.78 -8.62 11.97
N ARG A 176 4.13 -8.79 13.12
CA ARG A 176 4.61 -8.13 14.34
C ARG A 176 5.73 -8.94 14.99
N PRO A 177 6.81 -8.30 15.48
CA PRO A 177 7.94 -9.01 16.06
C PRO A 177 7.62 -9.76 17.35
N ASP A 178 6.66 -9.29 18.13
CA ASP A 178 6.17 -9.97 19.33
C ASP A 178 5.60 -11.34 18.98
N VAL A 179 4.68 -11.39 18.01
CA VAL A 179 4.07 -12.63 17.51
C VAL A 179 5.11 -13.55 16.86
N ALA A 180 6.00 -12.99 16.04
CA ALA A 180 7.07 -13.77 15.41
C ALA A 180 7.99 -14.43 16.45
N LEU A 181 8.34 -13.71 17.51
CA LEU A 181 9.23 -14.19 18.56
C LEU A 181 8.54 -15.21 19.47
N GLU A 182 7.27 -15.01 19.81
CA GLU A 182 6.46 -15.99 20.54
C GLU A 182 6.38 -17.32 19.78
N LEU A 183 6.01 -17.25 18.50
CA LEU A 183 5.92 -18.42 17.62
C LEU A 183 7.28 -19.12 17.44
N ALA A 184 8.37 -18.36 17.29
CA ALA A 184 9.71 -18.91 17.18
C ALA A 184 10.19 -19.57 18.48
N TRP A 185 9.86 -18.97 19.63
CA TRP A 185 10.22 -19.47 20.95
C TRP A 185 9.48 -20.76 21.29
N MET A 186 8.15 -20.80 21.12
CA MET A 186 7.34 -21.98 21.42
C MET A 186 7.77 -23.21 20.61
N ASN A 187 8.25 -23.00 19.39
CA ASN A 187 8.60 -24.09 18.46
C ASN A 187 10.10 -24.37 18.37
N SER A 188 10.92 -23.78 19.25
CA SER A 188 12.38 -23.96 19.25
C SER A 188 13.04 -23.65 17.90
N MET A 189 12.63 -22.54 17.26
CA MET A 189 13.12 -22.07 15.94
C MET A 189 13.70 -20.66 15.98
N ILE A 190 14.14 -20.20 17.15
CA ILE A 190 14.64 -18.84 17.38
C ILE A 190 15.81 -18.49 16.45
N ASP A 191 16.71 -19.43 16.20
CA ASP A 191 17.89 -19.23 15.36
C ASP A 191 17.54 -18.78 13.93
N PHE A 192 16.40 -19.24 13.41
CA PHE A 192 15.90 -18.89 12.06
C PHE A 192 15.20 -17.53 12.02
N SER A 193 14.69 -17.05 13.17
CA SER A 193 14.05 -15.73 13.30
C SER A 193 15.05 -14.61 13.63
N PHE A 194 16.28 -14.97 14.01
CA PHE A 194 17.29 -14.02 14.48
C PHE A 194 17.68 -12.95 13.45
N PRO A 195 17.87 -13.28 12.15
CA PRO A 195 18.17 -12.27 11.12
C PRO A 195 17.06 -11.21 10.97
N TYR A 196 15.80 -11.64 11.06
CA TYR A 196 14.63 -10.75 11.03
C TYR A 196 14.64 -9.81 12.25
N LEU A 197 14.84 -10.36 13.44
CA LEU A 197 14.88 -9.58 14.68
C LEU A 197 16.04 -8.56 14.68
N LEU A 198 17.21 -8.94 14.17
CA LEU A 198 18.36 -8.04 14.08
C LEU A 198 18.07 -6.84 13.16
N GLN A 199 17.44 -7.09 12.01
CA GLN A 199 17.04 -6.03 11.08
C GLN A 199 16.02 -5.08 11.74
N PHE A 200 15.02 -5.65 12.43
CA PHE A 200 14.02 -4.89 13.17
C PHE A 200 14.65 -4.00 14.25
N ILE A 201 15.54 -4.57 15.08
CA ILE A 201 16.24 -3.82 16.12
C ILE A 201 17.09 -2.70 15.51
N ARG A 202 17.80 -2.96 14.40
CA ARG A 202 18.63 -1.95 13.72
C ARG A 202 17.79 -0.78 13.20
N GLU A 203 16.66 -1.06 12.56
CA GLU A 203 15.77 0.00 12.06
C GLU A 203 15.10 0.79 13.18
N TYR A 204 14.69 0.11 14.26
CA TYR A 204 14.12 0.79 15.42
C TYR A 204 15.14 1.67 16.12
N MET A 205 16.35 1.17 16.36
CA MET A 205 17.44 1.96 16.93
C MET A 205 17.75 3.18 16.03
N GLY A 206 17.84 2.99 14.71
CA GLY A 206 18.07 4.08 13.76
C GLY A 206 16.96 5.14 13.77
N LYS A 207 15.69 4.74 13.72
CA LYS A 207 14.54 5.65 13.81
C LYS A 207 14.48 6.38 15.14
N VAL A 208 14.79 5.69 16.24
CA VAL A 208 14.86 6.29 17.57
C VAL A 208 15.99 7.31 17.65
N ASP A 209 17.17 7.01 17.08
CA ASP A 209 18.30 7.94 17.04
C ASP A 209 18.00 9.18 16.20
N GLU A 210 17.33 9.04 15.06
CA GLU A 210 16.85 10.16 14.24
C GLU A 210 15.81 11.01 15.00
N LEU A 211 14.80 10.39 15.60
CA LEU A 211 13.81 11.11 16.40
C LEU A 211 14.43 11.84 17.60
N ILE A 212 15.44 11.25 18.24
CA ILE A 212 16.18 11.90 19.33
C ILE A 212 16.95 13.11 18.80
N LYS A 213 17.59 13.03 17.63
CA LYS A 213 18.25 14.16 16.99
C LYS A 213 17.28 15.27 16.63
N ASP A 214 16.17 14.95 15.98
CA ASP A 214 15.12 15.92 15.62
C ASP A 214 14.56 16.62 16.86
N LYS A 215 14.34 15.88 17.94
CA LYS A 215 13.90 16.45 19.22
C LYS A 215 14.97 17.32 19.86
N LEU A 216 16.24 16.94 19.81
CA LEU A 216 17.36 17.74 20.31
C LEU A 216 17.54 19.02 19.51
N GLU A 217 17.44 18.96 18.19
CA GLU A 217 17.51 20.12 17.28
C GLU A 217 16.33 21.07 17.54
N ALA A 218 15.09 20.56 17.60
CA ALA A 218 13.92 21.35 17.96
C ALA A 218 14.06 22.00 19.35
N LEU A 219 14.57 21.28 20.35
CA LEU A 219 14.84 21.84 21.68
C LEU A 219 15.96 22.88 21.65
N SER A 220 16.96 22.71 20.80
CA SER A 220 18.07 23.65 20.65
C SER A 220 17.63 24.94 19.95
N GLU A 221 16.75 24.86 18.95
CA GLU A 221 16.16 26.02 18.30
C GLU A 221 15.24 26.80 19.24
N VAL A 222 14.43 26.11 20.05
CA VAL A 222 13.61 26.75 21.08
C VAL A 222 14.49 27.44 22.12
N LYS A 223 15.57 26.77 22.57
CA LYS A 223 16.54 27.38 23.48
C LYS A 223 17.31 28.53 22.85
N ALA A 224 17.59 28.49 21.55
CA ALA A 224 18.24 29.58 20.83
C ALA A 224 17.31 30.79 20.73
N LYS A 225 16.03 30.59 20.38
CA LYS A 225 15.00 31.63 20.34
C LYS A 225 14.75 32.25 21.73
N GLU A 226 14.66 31.43 22.78
CA GLU A 226 14.56 31.94 24.16
C GLU A 226 15.80 32.73 24.59
N LYS A 227 16.98 32.39 24.07
CA LYS A 227 18.24 33.08 24.40
C LYS A 227 18.35 34.39 23.61
N GLU A 228 17.93 34.42 22.35
CA GLU A 228 17.79 35.64 21.56
C GLU A 228 16.75 36.58 22.16
N GLU A 229 15.60 36.08 22.61
CA GLU A 229 14.60 36.89 23.32
C GLU A 229 15.16 37.45 24.64
N LYS A 230 15.91 36.65 25.41
CA LYS A 230 16.58 37.12 26.63
C LYS A 230 17.68 38.15 26.33
N ASP A 231 18.43 38.00 25.25
CA ASP A 231 19.46 38.95 24.85
C ASP A 231 18.85 40.26 24.31
N VAL A 232 17.74 40.20 23.58
CA VAL A 232 16.97 41.38 23.14
C VAL A 232 16.37 42.11 24.33
N ILE A 233 15.79 41.39 25.30
CA ILE A 233 15.25 41.97 26.55
C ILE A 233 16.38 42.57 27.40
N ALA A 234 17.55 41.92 27.47
CA ALA A 234 18.72 42.47 28.16
C ALA A 234 19.26 43.72 27.47
N GLN A 235 19.31 43.76 26.14
CA GLN A 235 19.67 44.95 25.38
C GLN A 235 18.65 46.08 25.55
N GLN A 236 17.35 45.79 25.57
CA GLN A 236 16.29 46.76 25.84
C GLN A 236 16.39 47.35 27.26
N ASN A 237 16.66 46.50 28.25
CA ASN A 237 16.89 46.92 29.64
C ASN A 237 18.19 47.74 29.79
N MET A 238 19.24 47.41 29.04
CA MET A 238 20.47 48.20 29.02
C MET A 238 20.26 49.56 28.32
N TYR A 239 19.47 49.62 27.25
CA TYR A 239 19.10 50.86 26.57
C TYR A 239 18.20 51.75 27.43
N ALA A 240 17.31 51.16 28.24
CA ALA A 240 16.52 51.87 29.24
C ALA A 240 17.38 52.40 30.41
N GLN A 241 18.52 51.76 30.71
CA GLN A 241 19.49 52.21 31.72
C GLN A 241 20.47 53.27 31.18
N LEU A 242 20.64 53.36 29.85
CA LEU A 242 21.44 54.37 29.14
C LEU A 242 20.63 55.63 28.77
N LEU A 243 19.30 55.60 28.86
CA LEU A 243 18.47 56.80 28.79
C LEU A 243 18.56 57.54 30.13
N PRO A 244 19.12 58.77 30.17
CA PRO A 244 19.35 59.46 31.42
C PRO A 244 18.02 59.76 32.14
N LEU A 245 17.95 59.45 33.43
CA LEU A 245 16.96 59.96 34.39
C LEU A 245 17.17 61.47 34.68
N ALA A 246 17.66 62.24 33.70
CA ALA A 246 18.22 63.57 33.90
C ALA A 246 17.71 64.57 32.86
N LEU A 247 16.42 64.89 32.95
CA LEU A 247 16.00 66.27 32.76
C LEU A 247 15.32 66.72 34.05
N PRO A 248 16.04 67.53 34.84
CA PRO A 248 15.47 68.82 35.18
C PRO A 248 16.41 69.98 34.80
N ALA A 249 15.78 70.94 34.12
CA ALA A 249 16.10 72.33 33.83
C ALA A 249 17.22 73.05 34.63
N PRO A 250 17.95 73.98 34.00
CA PRO A 250 18.64 75.07 34.71
C PRO A 250 17.78 76.35 34.76
N PRO A 251 18.02 77.30 35.69
CA PRO A 251 18.48 77.17 37.07
C PRO A 251 17.58 77.94 38.09
N MET A 252 17.54 77.44 39.34
CA MET A 252 17.31 78.10 40.66
C MET A 252 16.31 79.27 40.77
N PRO A 253 15.39 79.28 41.77
CA PRO A 253 15.83 79.55 43.15
C PRO A 253 14.98 78.93 44.28
N GLY A 254 15.64 78.50 45.36
CA GLY A 254 15.02 78.52 46.70
C GLY A 254 15.12 77.24 47.53
N MET A 255 15.95 77.33 48.57
CA MET A 255 15.55 77.02 49.94
C MET A 255 15.43 75.55 50.38
N GLY A 256 16.46 75.09 51.10
CA GLY A 256 16.25 74.50 52.43
C GLY A 256 16.27 72.97 52.57
N GLY A 257 17.43 72.43 52.95
CA GLY A 257 17.63 71.74 54.24
C GLY A 257 17.05 70.34 54.51
N ALA A 258 17.94 69.45 54.99
CA ALA A 258 17.71 68.28 55.86
C ALA A 258 16.87 67.13 55.27
N GLY A 259 17.09 65.84 55.52
CA GLY A 259 17.90 65.11 56.49
C GLY A 259 17.26 63.70 56.64
N MET A 260 18.07 62.71 57.04
CA MET A 260 17.69 61.47 57.74
C MET A 260 16.73 60.42 57.13
N GLY A 261 17.13 59.15 57.32
CA GLY A 261 16.26 58.19 58.04
C GLY A 261 15.87 56.93 57.27
N GLY A 262 16.28 55.76 57.77
CA GLY A 262 15.99 54.45 57.21
C GLY A 262 14.58 53.92 57.46
N GLY A 263 14.32 52.68 57.05
CA GLY A 263 13.06 52.00 57.38
C GLY A 263 12.79 50.74 56.57
N PHE A 264 12.84 49.61 57.27
CA PHE A 264 12.34 48.28 56.92
C PHE A 264 10.80 48.29 56.80
N ALA A 265 10.19 47.70 55.75
CA ALA A 265 8.80 47.17 55.77
C ALA A 265 8.42 46.42 54.45
N PRO A 266 7.76 45.24 54.52
CA PRO A 266 7.00 44.57 53.42
C PRO A 266 5.48 44.86 53.57
N PRO A 267 4.52 44.12 52.96
CA PRO A 267 4.13 43.77 51.56
C PRO A 267 2.84 44.59 51.14
N PRO A 268 1.91 44.23 50.19
CA PRO A 268 0.96 43.10 50.30
C PRO A 268 0.39 42.47 48.98
N MET A 269 -0.42 41.42 49.16
CA MET A 269 -1.24 40.65 48.20
C MET A 269 -2.30 41.43 47.39
N GLY A 270 -2.74 40.81 46.28
CA GLY A 270 -4.08 40.93 45.66
C GLY A 270 -3.98 40.92 44.12
N GLY A 271 -4.74 40.22 43.30
CA GLY A 271 -6.01 39.46 43.39
C GLY A 271 -6.63 39.46 41.98
N MET A 272 -7.56 38.53 41.68
CA MET A 272 -8.43 38.48 40.48
C MET A 272 -7.70 38.25 39.13
N GLY A 273 -8.17 37.49 38.13
CA GLY A 273 -9.46 36.85 37.85
C GLY A 273 -9.75 36.93 36.33
N MET A 274 -9.94 35.76 35.68
CA MET A 274 -10.77 35.53 34.46
C MET A 274 -10.29 36.15 33.09
N PRO A 275 -10.91 35.85 31.91
CA PRO A 275 -11.06 34.59 31.13
C PRO A 275 -10.64 34.76 29.63
N PRO A 276 -11.38 34.27 28.59
CA PRO A 276 -11.19 33.04 27.81
C PRO A 276 -10.67 33.26 26.35
N MET A 277 -10.29 32.16 25.69
CA MET A 277 -9.89 32.12 24.27
C MET A 277 -11.04 32.37 23.27
N PRO A 278 -10.85 33.16 22.20
CA PRO A 278 -11.73 33.21 21.03
C PRO A 278 -11.26 32.30 19.86
N PRO A 279 -12.17 31.97 18.91
CA PRO A 279 -12.10 30.82 18.03
C PRO A 279 -11.32 31.06 16.73
N PHE A 280 -10.60 30.05 16.27
CA PHE A 280 -9.89 30.06 14.98
C PHE A 280 -10.90 29.95 13.82
N GLY A 281 -10.98 31.00 13.01
CA GLY A 281 -11.80 31.08 11.81
C GLY A 281 -11.19 30.33 10.63
N MET A 282 -12.02 29.54 9.95
CA MET A 282 -11.78 28.99 8.61
C MET A 282 -11.86 30.10 7.54
N PRO A 283 -10.96 30.15 6.55
CA PRO A 283 -11.11 31.03 5.39
C PRO A 283 -12.04 30.43 4.32
N PRO A 284 -12.80 31.26 3.57
CA PRO A 284 -13.76 30.80 2.56
C PRO A 284 -13.06 30.47 1.23
N MET A 285 -13.40 29.31 0.66
CA MET A 285 -13.03 28.92 -0.71
C MET A 285 -13.88 29.69 -1.72
N GLY A 286 -13.20 30.42 -2.60
CA GLY A 286 -13.79 31.19 -3.69
C GLY A 286 -14.12 30.33 -4.91
N SER A 287 -15.15 30.79 -5.62
CA SER A 287 -15.71 30.27 -6.86
C SER A 287 -14.70 30.26 -8.01
N TYR A 288 -14.61 29.15 -8.74
CA TYR A 288 -14.48 29.03 -10.20
C TYR A 288 -14.94 27.64 -10.65
#